data_AF-A0A535J3J7-F1
#
_entry.id   AF-A0A535J3J7-F1
#
_cell.length_a   1.000
_cell.length_b   1.000
_cell.length_c   1.000
_cell.angle_alpha   90.00
_cell.angle_beta   90.00
_cell.angle_gamma   90.00
#
_symmetry.space_group_name_H-M   'P 1'
#
loop_
_entity.id
_entity.type
_entity.pdbx_description
1 polymer ?
#
loop_
_entity_poly.entity_id
_entity_poly.type
_entity_poly.pdbx_seq_one_letter_code
_entity_poly.pdbx_strand_id
1 'polypeptide(L)'
;MRDLTQPLEECLQAMGEKHNLQDVLRRYPAERDQLIELLRLSVDLGGLAPSGPSADPAFRLRARNRMLAAAAQRRRARRWNPLDALPRSAARLAFAGALAVAVLVGGLTSAAASGNSLPGDPLYPIKLGVERAQLAITFDPAARARLHAQFADVRLSEAQRLVAAGRVQDGVRQVDQYDTAVAQLHHALAGTTFDDAAIAELRRFMNEHEASADASLQSLAGSLAAGGDSQAAAAVARTRSHADETWKGSQRDLQARPAAPPAEHAQSHAPAVQQPKATGD
;
A
#
# COMPACT_ATOMS: atom_id res chain seq x y z
N MET A 1 65.40 65.88 -16.47
CA MET A 1 65.19 65.02 -15.30
C MET A 1 64.98 63.61 -15.83
N ARG A 2 65.69 62.60 -15.32
CA ARG A 2 65.49 61.21 -15.74
C ARG A 2 64.19 60.70 -15.12
N ASP A 3 63.44 59.87 -15.84
CA ASP A 3 62.19 59.28 -15.36
C ASP A 3 62.50 58.12 -14.41
N LEU A 4 62.15 58.28 -13.13
CA LEU A 4 62.39 57.30 -12.06
C LEU A 4 61.13 56.47 -11.75
N THR A 5 60.02 56.72 -12.44
CA THR A 5 58.71 56.14 -12.13
C THR A 5 58.70 54.63 -12.35
N GLN A 6 59.16 54.19 -13.53
CA GLN A 6 59.18 52.77 -13.90
C GLN A 6 60.19 51.97 -13.03
N PRO A 7 61.44 52.41 -12.79
CA PRO A 7 62.35 51.68 -11.92
C PRO A 7 61.88 51.61 -10.45
N LEU A 8 61.19 52.64 -9.95
CA LEU A 8 60.62 52.64 -8.61
C LEU A 8 59.46 51.63 -8.47
N GLU A 9 58.59 51.56 -9.46
CA GLU A 9 57.47 50.62 -9.48
C GLU A 9 57.95 49.16 -9.50
N GLU A 10 58.96 48.84 -10.31
CA GLU A 10 59.60 47.52 -10.33
C GLU A 10 60.22 47.16 -8.96
N CYS A 11 60.84 48.13 -8.28
CA CYS A 11 61.39 47.92 -6.94
C CYS A 11 60.30 47.63 -5.89
N LEU A 12 59.18 48.37 -5.93
CA LEU A 12 58.05 48.16 -5.01
C LEU A 12 57.36 46.81 -5.25
N GLN A 13 57.20 46.40 -6.51
CA GLN A 13 56.62 45.11 -6.85
C GLN A 13 57.53 43.95 -6.39
N ALA A 14 58.85 44.08 -6.56
CA ALA A 14 59.80 43.09 -6.05
C ALA A 14 59.71 42.92 -4.52
N MET A 15 59.48 44.00 -3.78
CA MET A 15 59.25 43.96 -2.34
C MET A 15 57.92 43.27 -1.94
N GLY A 16 56.86 43.44 -2.73
CA GLY A 16 55.56 42.81 -2.48
C GLY A 16 55.55 41.29 -2.72
N GLU A 17 56.31 40.82 -3.71
CA GLU A 17 56.32 39.42 -4.16
C GLU A 17 57.47 38.56 -3.59
N LYS A 18 58.24 39.08 -2.60
CA LYS A 18 59.44 38.43 -2.02
C LYS A 18 60.58 38.16 -3.02
N HIS A 19 60.67 38.94 -4.09
CA HIS A 19 61.80 38.88 -5.00
C HIS A 19 63.01 39.66 -4.45
N ASN A 20 64.20 39.35 -4.93
CA ASN A 20 65.43 39.99 -4.45
C ASN A 20 65.54 41.42 -5.02
N LEU A 21 65.31 42.42 -4.17
CA LEU A 21 65.44 43.84 -4.50
C LEU A 21 66.84 44.19 -5.06
N GLN A 22 67.88 43.48 -4.63
CA GLN A 22 69.24 43.75 -5.11
C GLN A 22 69.40 43.46 -6.61
N ASP A 23 68.65 42.51 -7.16
CA ASP A 23 68.71 42.15 -8.58
C ASP A 23 68.05 43.23 -9.45
N VAL A 24 67.01 43.89 -8.93
CA VAL A 24 66.37 45.03 -9.61
C VAL A 24 67.28 46.26 -9.56
N LEU A 25 67.85 46.57 -8.39
CA LEU A 25 68.78 47.70 -8.23
C LEU A 25 70.06 47.56 -9.08
N ARG A 26 70.50 46.33 -9.37
CA ARG A 26 71.64 46.07 -10.28
C ARG A 26 71.35 46.42 -11.74
N ARG A 27 70.09 46.40 -12.18
CA ARG A 27 69.69 46.76 -13.55
C ARG A 27 69.74 48.26 -13.80
N TYR A 28 69.68 49.06 -12.74
CA TYR A 28 69.66 50.53 -12.79
C TYR A 28 70.80 51.14 -11.95
N PRO A 29 72.08 50.91 -12.32
CA PRO A 29 73.21 51.32 -11.49
C PRO A 29 73.39 52.84 -11.44
N ALA A 30 72.92 53.59 -12.45
CA ALA A 30 73.07 55.04 -12.51
C ALA A 30 72.05 55.79 -11.64
N GLU A 31 70.90 55.18 -11.34
CA GLU A 31 69.80 55.74 -10.53
C GLU A 31 69.69 55.09 -9.14
N ARG A 32 70.56 54.14 -8.83
CA ARG A 32 70.51 53.28 -7.63
C ARG A 32 70.36 54.06 -6.33
N ASP A 33 71.17 55.09 -6.11
CA ASP A 33 71.18 55.84 -4.85
C ASP A 33 69.87 56.64 -4.67
N GLN A 34 69.32 57.19 -5.75
CA GLN A 34 68.05 57.92 -5.74
C GLN A 34 66.86 56.97 -5.49
N LEU A 35 66.88 55.77 -6.08
CA LEU A 35 65.87 54.74 -5.83
C LEU A 35 65.89 54.26 -4.38
N ILE A 36 67.08 54.11 -3.78
CA ILE A 36 67.23 53.73 -2.36
C ILE A 36 66.61 54.81 -1.46
N GLU A 37 66.81 56.09 -1.75
CA GLU A 37 66.19 57.18 -0.97
C GLU A 37 64.67 57.20 -1.09
N LEU A 38 64.12 57.05 -2.29
CA LEU A 38 62.67 57.00 -2.51
C LEU A 38 62.02 55.78 -1.85
N LEU A 39 62.69 54.63 -1.84
CA LEU A 39 62.23 53.43 -1.13
C LEU A 39 62.29 53.59 0.39
N ARG A 40 63.26 54.33 0.93
CA ARG A 40 63.28 54.66 2.37
C ARG A 40 62.10 55.55 2.74
N LEU A 41 61.84 56.59 1.95
CA LEU A 41 60.69 57.47 2.13
C LEU A 41 59.36 56.70 2.08
N SER A 42 59.21 55.73 1.18
CA SER A 42 57.98 54.93 1.09
C SER A 42 57.77 54.00 2.30
N VAL A 43 58.84 53.48 2.89
CA VAL A 43 58.79 52.69 4.13
C VAL A 43 58.46 53.57 5.33
N ASP A 44 59.06 54.75 5.44
CA ASP A 44 58.78 55.71 6.50
C ASP A 44 57.32 56.20 6.44
N LEU A 45 56.79 56.42 5.23
CA LEU A 45 55.36 56.73 5.00
C LEU A 45 54.43 55.53 5.26
N GLY A 46 54.86 54.32 4.90
CA GLY A 46 54.11 53.08 5.15
C GLY A 46 53.95 52.76 6.65
N GLY A 47 54.92 53.18 7.47
CA GLY A 47 54.84 53.09 8.93
C GLY A 47 53.81 54.04 9.58
N LEU A 48 53.38 55.08 8.86
CA LEU A 48 52.38 56.05 9.32
C LEU A 48 50.94 55.66 8.93
N ALA A 49 50.76 54.65 8.07
CA ALA A 49 49.44 54.15 7.70
C ALA A 49 48.88 53.28 8.83
N PRO A 50 47.69 53.57 9.39
CA PRO A 50 47.06 52.69 10.37
C PRO A 50 46.77 51.35 9.71
N SER A 51 47.44 50.29 10.18
CA SER A 51 47.15 48.92 9.76
C SER A 51 45.66 48.65 10.01
N GLY A 52 44.90 48.26 8.98
CA GLY A 52 43.46 47.99 9.08
C GLY A 52 43.14 47.01 10.24
N PRO A 53 41.89 46.99 10.75
CA PRO A 53 41.55 46.30 11.99
C PRO A 53 41.92 44.81 11.89
N SER A 54 43.02 44.43 12.55
CA SER A 54 43.40 43.03 12.73
C SER A 54 42.31 42.39 13.57
N ALA A 55 41.44 41.59 12.93
CA ALA A 55 40.42 40.84 13.64
C ALA A 55 41.10 39.96 14.69
N ASP A 56 40.78 40.21 15.97
CA ASP A 56 41.32 39.51 17.14
C ASP A 56 41.47 38.00 16.85
N PRO A 57 42.68 37.42 16.99
CA PRO A 57 42.93 36.00 16.78
C PRO A 57 41.94 35.11 17.56
N ALA A 58 41.54 35.55 18.76
CA ALA A 58 40.58 34.82 19.58
C ALA A 58 39.15 34.88 19.00
N PHE A 59 38.77 35.97 18.34
CA PHE A 59 37.49 36.07 17.63
C PHE A 59 37.42 35.09 16.45
N ARG A 60 38.48 34.99 15.64
CA ARG A 60 38.54 34.04 14.51
C ARG A 60 38.41 32.59 14.97
N LEU A 61 39.10 32.24 16.06
CA LEU A 61 39.03 30.89 16.63
C LEU A 61 37.63 30.56 17.17
N ARG A 62 36.99 31.51 17.88
CA ARG A 62 35.60 31.36 18.37
C ARG A 62 34.61 31.21 17.22
N ALA A 63 34.74 32.00 16.15
CA ALA A 63 33.89 31.92 14.97
C ALA A 63 34.03 30.56 14.26
N ARG A 64 35.28 30.09 14.06
CA ARG A 64 35.56 28.77 13.48
C ARG A 64 34.96 27.64 14.32
N ASN A 65 35.15 27.67 15.64
CA ASN A 65 34.61 26.63 16.52
C ASN A 65 33.08 26.62 16.55
N ARG A 66 32.42 27.79 16.53
CA ARG A 66 30.96 27.88 16.40
C ARG A 66 30.46 27.29 15.08
N MET A 67 31.15 27.56 13.98
CA MET A 67 30.79 27.03 12.67
C MET A 67 30.95 25.50 12.62
N LEU A 68 32.05 24.96 13.16
CA LEU A 68 32.28 23.52 13.24
C LEU A 68 31.25 22.82 14.14
N ALA A 69 30.89 23.42 15.27
CA ALA A 69 29.86 22.90 16.17
C ALA A 69 28.47 22.88 15.49
N ALA A 70 28.09 23.95 14.81
CA ALA A 70 26.84 24.02 14.04
C ALA A 70 26.81 23.00 12.89
N ALA A 71 27.94 22.80 12.20
CA ALA A 71 28.07 21.78 11.15
C ALA A 71 27.97 20.35 11.70
N ALA A 72 28.56 20.08 12.87
CA ALA A 72 28.46 18.79 13.54
C ALA A 72 27.02 18.48 13.97
N GLN A 73 26.29 19.46 14.51
CA GLN A 73 24.87 19.32 14.86
C GLN A 73 24.00 19.04 13.62
N ARG A 74 24.22 19.77 12.52
CA ARG A 74 23.49 19.53 11.25
C ARG A 74 23.79 18.14 10.65
N ARG A 75 25.02 17.65 10.76
CA ARG A 75 25.39 16.28 10.33
C ARG A 75 24.75 15.20 11.20
N ARG A 76 24.62 15.44 12.51
CA ARG A 76 23.97 14.51 13.45
C ARG A 76 22.45 14.43 13.22
N ALA A 77 21.80 15.58 12.99
CA ALA A 77 20.38 15.63 12.63
C ALA A 77 20.07 14.92 11.29
N ARG A 78 20.95 15.04 10.28
CA ARG A 78 20.81 14.31 9.00
C ARG A 78 21.10 12.81 9.09
N ARG A 79 21.90 12.35 10.06
CA ARG A 79 22.21 10.91 10.24
C ARG A 79 21.06 10.12 10.88
N TRP A 80 20.01 10.79 11.35
CA TRP A 80 18.88 10.17 12.03
C TRP A 80 17.58 10.16 11.23
N ASN A 81 17.68 10.23 9.90
CA ASN A 81 16.56 9.87 9.03
C ASN A 81 16.82 8.48 8.41
N PRO A 82 16.31 7.38 9.01
CA PRO A 82 16.52 6.03 8.50
C PRO A 82 15.95 5.82 7.09
N LEU A 83 15.14 6.75 6.60
CA LEU A 83 14.48 6.71 5.30
C LEU A 83 15.37 7.20 4.14
N ASP A 84 16.44 7.94 4.40
CA ASP A 84 17.33 8.47 3.34
C ASP A 84 18.39 7.45 2.87
N ALA A 85 18.51 6.31 3.55
CA ALA A 85 19.48 5.25 3.25
C ALA A 85 18.92 4.10 2.42
N LEU A 86 17.61 4.09 2.13
CA LEU A 86 16.96 2.98 1.43
C LEU A 86 16.81 3.30 -0.08
N PRO A 87 17.14 2.35 -1.00
CA PRO A 87 16.89 2.55 -2.42
C PRO A 87 15.39 2.81 -2.66
N ARG A 88 15.06 3.72 -3.58
CA ARG A 88 13.68 4.20 -3.80
C ARG A 88 12.65 3.07 -4.04
N SER A 89 13.09 1.92 -4.57
CA SER A 89 12.27 0.71 -4.71
C SER A 89 11.97 0.03 -3.37
N ALA A 90 12.95 -0.10 -2.49
CA ALA A 90 12.78 -0.62 -1.14
C ALA A 90 11.95 0.34 -0.27
N ALA A 91 12.09 1.65 -0.43
CA ALA A 91 11.24 2.63 0.23
C ALA A 91 9.77 2.54 -0.22
N ARG A 92 9.53 2.29 -1.52
CA ARG A 92 8.17 2.04 -2.06
C ARG A 92 7.59 0.72 -1.55
N LEU A 93 8.38 -0.34 -1.49
CA LEU A 93 7.98 -1.64 -0.92
C LEU A 93 7.74 -1.56 0.59
N ALA A 94 8.57 -0.83 1.33
CA ALA A 94 8.39 -0.59 2.76
C ALA A 94 7.18 0.31 3.02
N PHE A 95 6.92 1.31 2.18
CA PHE A 95 5.71 2.13 2.26
C PHE A 95 4.47 1.33 1.91
N ALA A 96 4.49 0.51 0.85
CA ALA A 96 3.38 -0.38 0.50
C ALA A 96 3.14 -1.43 1.58
N GLY A 97 4.21 -1.98 2.17
CA GLY A 97 4.14 -2.91 3.31
C GLY A 97 3.63 -2.24 4.57
N ALA A 98 4.08 -1.02 4.88
CA ALA A 98 3.58 -0.24 6.01
C ALA A 98 2.13 0.20 5.81
N LEU A 99 1.71 0.49 4.58
CA LEU A 99 0.33 0.81 4.23
C LEU A 99 -0.54 -0.45 4.31
N ALA A 100 -0.04 -1.61 3.87
CA ALA A 100 -0.72 -2.89 4.05
C ALA A 100 -0.84 -3.24 5.54
N VAL A 101 0.22 -3.06 6.34
CA VAL A 101 0.18 -3.26 7.80
C VAL A 101 -0.72 -2.22 8.47
N ALA A 102 -0.75 -0.97 8.04
CA ALA A 102 -1.65 0.05 8.58
C ALA A 102 -3.12 -0.23 8.20
N VAL A 103 -3.38 -0.77 7.00
CA VAL A 103 -4.68 -1.28 6.58
C VAL A 103 -5.06 -2.53 7.37
N LEU A 104 -4.10 -3.40 7.72
CA LEU A 104 -4.36 -4.59 8.53
C LEU A 104 -4.58 -4.25 10.01
N VAL A 105 -3.80 -3.33 10.59
CA VAL A 105 -3.91 -2.90 12.00
C VAL A 105 -5.09 -1.95 12.20
N GLY A 106 -5.30 -1.02 11.27
CA GLY A 106 -6.51 -0.19 11.21
C GLY A 106 -7.75 -1.01 10.83
N GLY A 107 -7.58 -2.03 9.98
CA GLY A 107 -8.62 -2.97 9.55
C GLY A 107 -9.04 -3.96 10.62
N LEU A 108 -8.16 -4.43 11.51
CA LEU A 108 -8.55 -5.36 12.57
C LEU A 108 -9.49 -4.71 13.60
N THR A 109 -9.32 -3.41 13.86
CA THR A 109 -10.21 -2.64 14.76
C THR A 109 -11.48 -2.18 14.06
N SER A 110 -11.43 -1.92 12.75
CA SER A 110 -12.60 -1.50 11.96
C SER A 110 -13.39 -2.64 11.31
N ALA A 111 -12.85 -3.84 11.12
CA ALA A 111 -13.56 -5.02 10.59
C ALA A 111 -14.53 -5.61 11.62
N ALA A 112 -14.15 -5.64 12.89
CA ALA A 112 -15.04 -6.02 13.99
C ALA A 112 -16.18 -5.00 14.18
N ALA A 113 -15.89 -3.70 14.00
CA ALA A 113 -16.90 -2.65 14.07
C ALA A 113 -17.77 -2.55 12.79
N SER A 114 -17.20 -2.78 11.60
CA SER A 114 -17.93 -2.78 10.33
C SER A 114 -18.82 -4.01 10.17
N GLY A 115 -18.49 -5.12 10.83
CA GLY A 115 -19.36 -6.32 10.84
C GLY A 115 -20.78 -6.01 11.27
N ASN A 116 -20.94 -5.07 12.23
CA ASN A 116 -22.24 -4.62 12.73
C ASN A 116 -22.85 -3.45 11.93
N SER A 117 -22.13 -2.86 10.98
CA SER A 117 -22.65 -1.76 10.16
C SER A 117 -23.81 -2.22 9.27
N LEU A 118 -24.84 -1.37 9.19
CA LEU A 118 -26.00 -1.56 8.34
C LEU A 118 -25.85 -0.73 7.04
N PRO A 119 -26.61 -1.06 5.99
CA PRO A 119 -26.67 -0.23 4.79
C PRO A 119 -26.99 1.22 5.15
N GLY A 120 -26.22 2.16 4.60
CA GLY A 120 -26.31 3.58 4.95
C GLY A 120 -25.34 4.02 6.05
N ASP A 121 -24.74 3.09 6.80
CA ASP A 121 -23.71 3.44 7.79
C ASP A 121 -22.36 3.74 7.11
N PRO A 122 -21.53 4.64 7.68
CA PRO A 122 -20.25 5.05 7.08
C PRO A 122 -19.26 3.90 6.80
N LEU A 123 -19.29 2.84 7.61
CA LEU A 123 -18.39 1.69 7.50
C LEU A 123 -18.95 0.56 6.60
N TYR A 124 -20.19 0.67 6.13
CA TYR A 124 -20.81 -0.36 5.29
C TYR A 124 -20.10 -0.60 3.95
N PRO A 125 -19.59 0.43 3.23
CA PRO A 125 -18.79 0.20 2.03
C PRO A 125 -17.53 -0.63 2.29
N ILE A 126 -16.94 -0.52 3.48
CA ILE A 126 -15.77 -1.31 3.89
C ILE A 126 -16.17 -2.77 4.08
N LYS A 127 -17.31 -3.05 4.73
CA LYS A 127 -17.87 -4.40 4.85
C LYS A 127 -18.02 -5.06 3.47
N LEU A 128 -18.65 -4.37 2.51
CA LEU A 128 -18.78 -4.86 1.15
C LEU A 128 -17.41 -5.04 0.44
N GLY A 129 -16.42 -4.22 0.76
CA GLY A 129 -15.04 -4.38 0.27
C GLY A 129 -14.40 -5.68 0.76
N VAL A 130 -14.57 -6.00 2.05
CA VAL A 130 -14.08 -7.24 2.65
C VAL A 130 -14.77 -8.47 2.06
N GLU A 131 -16.10 -8.43 1.91
CA GLU A 131 -16.89 -9.51 1.30
C GLU A 131 -16.42 -9.80 -0.14
N ARG A 132 -16.18 -8.76 -0.95
CA ARG A 132 -15.64 -8.89 -2.31
C ARG A 132 -14.23 -9.45 -2.34
N ALA A 133 -13.36 -9.01 -1.42
CA ALA A 133 -12.00 -9.54 -1.31
C ALA A 133 -12.02 -11.04 -0.96
N GLN A 134 -12.90 -11.44 -0.03
CA GLN A 134 -13.09 -12.84 0.35
C GLN A 134 -13.54 -13.70 -0.84
N LEU A 135 -14.51 -13.23 -1.63
CA LEU A 135 -14.89 -13.89 -2.89
C LEU A 135 -13.73 -13.92 -3.90
N ALA A 136 -12.92 -12.88 -4.01
CA ALA A 136 -11.83 -12.82 -4.99
C ALA A 136 -10.70 -13.82 -4.68
N ILE A 137 -10.45 -14.12 -3.40
CA ILE A 137 -9.42 -15.09 -2.98
C ILE A 137 -9.96 -16.52 -2.84
N THR A 138 -11.27 -16.72 -2.99
CA THR A 138 -11.92 -18.04 -2.88
C THR A 138 -12.04 -18.69 -4.27
N PHE A 139 -11.12 -19.61 -4.55
CA PHE A 139 -11.01 -20.32 -5.83
C PHE A 139 -11.80 -21.62 -5.89
N ASP A 140 -11.99 -22.30 -4.74
CA ASP A 140 -12.79 -23.51 -4.68
C ASP A 140 -14.27 -23.17 -4.91
N PRO A 141 -14.92 -23.77 -5.93
CA PRO A 141 -16.31 -23.45 -6.25
C PRO A 141 -17.30 -23.81 -5.14
N ALA A 142 -17.06 -24.88 -4.38
CA ALA A 142 -17.94 -25.29 -3.28
C ALA A 142 -17.86 -24.28 -2.13
N ALA A 143 -16.64 -23.86 -1.77
CA ALA A 143 -16.40 -22.79 -0.82
C ALA A 143 -17.00 -21.46 -1.28
N ARG A 144 -16.91 -21.15 -2.58
CA ARG A 144 -17.49 -19.93 -3.16
C ARG A 144 -19.03 -19.94 -3.05
N ALA A 145 -19.68 -21.07 -3.33
CA ALA A 145 -21.12 -21.22 -3.15
C ALA A 145 -21.53 -21.07 -1.68
N ARG A 146 -20.80 -21.69 -0.75
CA ARG A 146 -21.03 -21.51 0.71
C ARG A 146 -20.91 -20.06 1.13
N LEU A 147 -19.94 -19.34 0.58
CA LEU A 147 -19.74 -17.93 0.90
C LEU A 147 -20.91 -17.06 0.42
N HIS A 148 -21.47 -17.32 -0.76
CA HIS A 148 -22.70 -16.66 -1.21
C HIS A 148 -23.89 -16.93 -0.28
N ALA A 149 -24.06 -18.16 0.23
CA ALA A 149 -25.09 -18.46 1.23
C ALA A 149 -24.90 -17.70 2.54
N GLN A 150 -23.65 -17.63 3.04
CA GLN A 150 -23.34 -16.88 4.26
C GLN A 150 -23.64 -15.39 4.09
N PHE A 151 -23.29 -14.82 2.93
CA PHE A 151 -23.63 -13.43 2.65
C PHE A 151 -25.13 -13.22 2.56
N ALA A 152 -25.88 -14.15 1.96
CA ALA A 152 -27.33 -14.14 1.99
C ALA A 152 -27.88 -14.08 3.43
N ASP A 153 -27.42 -14.92 4.35
CA ASP A 153 -27.86 -14.84 5.76
C ASP A 153 -27.54 -13.50 6.41
N VAL A 154 -26.36 -12.94 6.11
CA VAL A 154 -25.98 -11.61 6.57
C VAL A 154 -26.98 -10.58 6.07
N ARG A 155 -27.35 -10.59 4.78
CA ARG A 155 -28.36 -9.67 4.22
C ARG A 155 -29.71 -9.80 4.95
N LEU A 156 -30.16 -11.02 5.28
CA LEU A 156 -31.40 -11.24 6.06
C LEU A 156 -31.31 -10.68 7.48
N SER A 157 -30.18 -10.92 8.16
CA SER A 157 -29.97 -10.40 9.51
C SER A 157 -29.97 -8.86 9.54
N GLU A 158 -29.39 -8.24 8.50
CA GLU A 158 -29.39 -6.79 8.34
C GLU A 158 -30.79 -6.27 8.01
N ALA A 159 -31.55 -6.97 7.17
CA ALA A 159 -32.95 -6.63 6.89
C ALA A 159 -33.81 -6.61 8.15
N GLN A 160 -33.69 -7.64 8.99
CA GLN A 160 -34.40 -7.71 10.27
C GLN A 160 -34.02 -6.55 11.20
N ARG A 161 -32.72 -6.23 11.30
CA ARG A 161 -32.25 -5.10 12.11
C ARG A 161 -32.72 -3.75 11.58
N LEU A 162 -32.77 -3.57 10.26
CA LEU A 162 -33.29 -2.35 9.63
C LEU A 162 -34.78 -2.17 9.89
N VAL A 163 -35.57 -3.23 9.73
CA VAL A 163 -37.01 -3.20 10.04
C VAL A 163 -37.23 -2.91 11.53
N ALA A 164 -36.49 -3.56 12.42
CA ALA A 164 -36.56 -3.30 13.86
C ALA A 164 -36.17 -1.86 14.24
N ALA A 165 -35.30 -1.23 13.45
CA ALA A 165 -34.93 0.19 13.60
C ALA A 165 -35.92 1.17 12.93
N GLY A 166 -37.07 0.68 12.42
CA GLY A 166 -38.08 1.50 11.73
C GLY A 166 -37.72 1.86 10.29
N ARG A 167 -36.60 1.35 9.76
CA ARG A 167 -36.13 1.59 8.38
C ARG A 167 -36.70 0.53 7.43
N VAL A 168 -38.02 0.42 7.37
CA VAL A 168 -38.73 -0.66 6.65
C VAL A 168 -38.32 -0.76 5.19
N GLN A 169 -38.24 0.38 4.47
CA GLN A 169 -37.88 0.40 3.04
C GLN A 169 -36.45 -0.09 2.79
N ASP A 170 -35.52 0.24 3.69
CA ASP A 170 -34.14 -0.26 3.60
C ASP A 170 -34.08 -1.76 3.92
N GLY A 171 -34.91 -2.22 4.87
CA GLY A 171 -35.07 -3.64 5.19
C GLY A 171 -35.58 -4.45 4.00
N VAL A 172 -36.63 -3.98 3.32
CA VAL A 172 -37.15 -4.63 2.09
C VAL A 172 -36.07 -4.67 0.99
N ARG A 173 -35.34 -3.57 0.80
CA ARG A 173 -34.22 -3.55 -0.15
C ARG A 173 -33.10 -4.55 0.22
N GLN A 174 -32.86 -4.77 1.51
CA GLN A 174 -31.92 -5.81 1.96
C GLN A 174 -32.44 -7.22 1.70
N VAL A 175 -33.75 -7.46 1.80
CA VAL A 175 -34.36 -8.72 1.39
C VAL A 175 -34.18 -8.97 -0.12
N ASP A 176 -34.25 -7.93 -0.97
CA ASP A 176 -33.91 -8.07 -2.39
C ASP A 176 -32.41 -8.40 -2.61
N GLN A 177 -31.53 -7.90 -1.76
CA GLN A 177 -30.10 -8.25 -1.80
C GLN A 177 -29.84 -9.70 -1.35
N TYR A 178 -30.64 -10.22 -0.42
CA TYR A 178 -30.63 -11.65 -0.08
C TYR A 178 -30.96 -12.49 -1.31
N ASP A 179 -32.03 -12.17 -2.04
CA ASP A 179 -32.43 -12.90 -3.24
C ASP A 179 -31.33 -12.90 -4.31
N THR A 180 -30.71 -11.74 -4.50
CA THR A 180 -29.55 -11.61 -5.41
C THR A 180 -28.39 -12.50 -4.99
N ALA A 181 -28.11 -12.63 -3.68
CA ALA A 181 -27.04 -13.48 -3.18
C ALA A 181 -27.37 -14.98 -3.37
N VAL A 182 -28.63 -15.38 -3.21
CA VAL A 182 -29.10 -16.74 -3.50
C VAL A 182 -28.97 -17.06 -5.01
N ALA A 183 -29.32 -16.12 -5.88
CA ALA A 183 -29.12 -16.27 -7.32
C ALA A 183 -27.63 -16.42 -7.69
N GLN A 184 -26.75 -15.67 -7.04
CA GLN A 184 -25.29 -15.81 -7.23
C GLN A 184 -24.76 -17.18 -6.76
N LEU A 185 -25.30 -17.71 -5.66
CA LEU A 185 -25.02 -19.08 -5.24
C LEU A 185 -25.43 -20.07 -6.33
N HIS A 186 -26.67 -19.97 -6.84
CA HIS A 186 -27.16 -20.85 -7.91
C HIS A 186 -26.21 -20.81 -9.12
N HIS A 187 -25.82 -19.61 -9.56
CA HIS A 187 -24.87 -19.45 -10.66
C HIS A 187 -23.47 -20.00 -10.36
N ALA A 188 -22.98 -19.94 -9.12
CA ALA A 188 -21.69 -20.53 -8.75
C ALA A 188 -21.71 -22.07 -8.82
N LEU A 189 -22.88 -22.66 -8.58
CA LEU A 189 -23.10 -24.11 -8.70
C LEU A 189 -23.34 -24.53 -10.16
N ALA A 190 -24.00 -23.68 -10.95
CA ALA A 190 -24.22 -23.90 -12.36
C ALA A 190 -22.88 -24.02 -13.11
N GLY A 191 -22.76 -25.02 -13.99
CA GLY A 191 -21.55 -25.25 -14.79
C GLY A 191 -20.34 -25.85 -14.06
N THR A 192 -20.34 -26.00 -12.74
CA THR A 192 -19.22 -26.60 -11.99
C THR A 192 -19.39 -28.10 -11.74
N THR A 193 -18.34 -28.91 -11.93
CA THR A 193 -18.30 -30.33 -11.51
C THR A 193 -17.81 -30.48 -10.08
N PHE A 194 -18.48 -31.33 -9.30
CA PHE A 194 -18.14 -31.65 -7.91
C PHE A 194 -18.01 -33.17 -7.74
N ASP A 195 -17.25 -33.62 -6.74
CA ASP A 195 -17.26 -35.02 -6.33
C ASP A 195 -18.46 -35.35 -5.41
N ASP A 196 -18.74 -36.63 -5.20
CA ASP A 196 -19.92 -37.06 -4.44
C ASP A 196 -19.89 -36.57 -2.98
N ALA A 197 -18.70 -36.49 -2.39
CA ALA A 197 -18.52 -35.99 -1.03
C ALA A 197 -18.88 -34.51 -0.92
N ALA A 198 -18.39 -33.67 -1.84
CA ALA A 198 -18.70 -32.26 -1.90
C ALA A 198 -20.19 -32.02 -2.22
N ILE A 199 -20.79 -32.82 -3.10
CA ILE A 199 -22.24 -32.75 -3.38
C ILE A 199 -23.05 -33.05 -2.11
N ALA A 200 -22.71 -34.12 -1.38
CA ALA A 200 -23.42 -34.48 -0.15
C ALA A 200 -23.26 -33.42 0.95
N GLU A 201 -22.06 -32.86 1.11
CA GLU A 201 -21.79 -31.79 2.07
C GLU A 201 -22.55 -30.50 1.71
N LEU A 202 -22.47 -30.09 0.44
CA LEU A 202 -23.14 -28.89 -0.04
C LEU A 202 -24.65 -29.01 0.07
N ARG A 203 -25.24 -30.17 -0.25
CA ARG A 203 -26.69 -30.39 -0.08
C ARG A 203 -27.12 -30.23 1.37
N ARG A 204 -26.37 -30.81 2.32
CA ARG A 204 -26.69 -30.67 3.75
C ARG A 204 -26.64 -29.21 4.18
N PHE A 205 -25.56 -28.52 3.80
CA PHE A 205 -25.39 -27.11 4.06
C PHE A 205 -26.53 -26.27 3.48
N MET A 206 -26.88 -26.46 2.20
CA MET A 206 -27.94 -25.71 1.55
C MET A 206 -29.32 -25.96 2.19
N ASN A 207 -29.64 -27.21 2.56
CA ASN A 207 -30.89 -27.54 3.25
C ASN A 207 -31.03 -26.79 4.58
N GLU A 208 -29.95 -26.71 5.35
CA GLU A 208 -29.92 -26.02 6.64
C GLU A 208 -30.14 -24.51 6.46
N HIS A 209 -29.45 -23.90 5.49
CA HIS A 209 -29.56 -22.48 5.19
C HIS A 209 -30.91 -22.11 4.58
N GLU A 210 -31.47 -22.93 3.68
CA GLU A 210 -32.81 -22.74 3.12
C GLU A 210 -33.88 -22.72 4.22
N ALA A 211 -33.87 -23.69 5.13
CA ALA A 211 -34.83 -23.77 6.23
C ALA A 211 -34.72 -22.57 7.19
N SER A 212 -33.49 -22.15 7.52
CA SER A 212 -33.24 -20.97 8.37
C SER A 212 -33.71 -19.67 7.70
N ALA A 213 -33.44 -19.52 6.40
CA ALA A 213 -33.83 -18.35 5.64
C ALA A 213 -35.36 -18.26 5.46
N ASP A 214 -36.01 -19.40 5.18
CA ASP A 214 -37.46 -19.48 5.06
C ASP A 214 -38.17 -19.03 6.35
N ALA A 215 -37.70 -19.54 7.50
CA ALA A 215 -38.20 -19.14 8.81
C ALA A 215 -37.96 -17.65 9.10
N SER A 216 -36.78 -17.14 8.74
CA SER A 216 -36.40 -15.73 8.94
C SER A 216 -37.25 -14.78 8.11
N LEU A 217 -37.49 -15.11 6.84
CA LEU A 217 -38.35 -14.32 5.94
C LEU A 217 -39.82 -14.39 6.35
N GLN A 218 -40.30 -15.55 6.76
CA GLN A 218 -41.66 -15.71 7.26
C GLN A 218 -41.91 -14.88 8.53
N SER A 219 -40.96 -14.91 9.47
CA SER A 219 -41.00 -14.09 10.68
C SER A 219 -40.98 -12.59 10.35
N LEU A 220 -40.10 -12.17 9.44
CA LEU A 220 -40.00 -10.77 9.02
C LEU A 220 -41.30 -10.29 8.35
N ALA A 221 -41.85 -11.04 7.40
CA ALA A 221 -43.12 -10.73 6.74
C ALA A 221 -44.28 -10.64 7.76
N GLY A 222 -44.32 -11.57 8.72
CA GLY A 222 -45.31 -11.55 9.81
C GLY A 222 -45.19 -10.30 10.69
N SER A 223 -43.96 -9.91 11.05
CA SER A 223 -43.71 -8.71 11.86
C SER A 223 -44.12 -7.43 11.13
N LEU A 224 -43.85 -7.32 9.83
CA LEU A 224 -44.25 -6.19 9.00
C LEU A 224 -45.77 -6.11 8.85
N ALA A 225 -46.44 -7.25 8.63
CA ALA A 225 -47.89 -7.30 8.55
C ALA A 225 -48.56 -6.89 9.87
N ALA A 226 -48.03 -7.36 11.00
CA ALA A 226 -48.50 -6.96 12.34
C ALA A 226 -48.25 -5.48 12.64
N GLY A 227 -47.19 -4.90 12.09
CA GLY A 227 -46.87 -3.47 12.17
C GLY A 227 -47.71 -2.57 11.25
N GLY A 228 -48.54 -3.14 10.37
CA GLY A 228 -49.38 -2.39 9.42
C GLY A 228 -48.73 -2.17 8.04
N ASP A 229 -47.51 -2.62 7.82
CA ASP A 229 -46.77 -2.46 6.56
C ASP A 229 -47.09 -3.58 5.55
N SER A 230 -48.37 -3.66 5.14
CA SER A 230 -48.88 -4.75 4.28
C SER A 230 -48.16 -4.86 2.93
N GLN A 231 -47.76 -3.73 2.33
CA GLN A 231 -47.00 -3.73 1.07
C GLN A 231 -45.59 -4.30 1.26
N ALA A 232 -44.91 -3.94 2.36
CA ALA A 232 -43.59 -4.46 2.67
C ALA A 232 -43.64 -5.96 2.99
N ALA A 233 -44.64 -6.39 3.77
CA ALA A 233 -44.87 -7.80 4.06
C ALA A 233 -45.10 -8.60 2.77
N ALA A 234 -45.91 -8.09 1.84
CA ALA A 234 -46.15 -8.72 0.54
C ALA A 234 -44.88 -8.76 -0.33
N ALA A 235 -44.02 -7.76 -0.26
CA ALA A 235 -42.73 -7.77 -0.96
C ALA A 235 -41.82 -8.87 -0.40
N VAL A 236 -41.64 -8.94 0.92
CA VAL A 236 -40.85 -9.99 1.57
C VAL A 236 -41.39 -11.39 1.26
N ALA A 237 -42.72 -11.55 1.23
CA ALA A 237 -43.35 -12.83 0.88
C ALA A 237 -43.08 -13.25 -0.58
N ARG A 238 -43.09 -12.31 -1.53
CA ARG A 238 -42.71 -12.61 -2.93
C ARG A 238 -41.26 -13.05 -3.04
N THR A 239 -40.36 -12.33 -2.36
CA THR A 239 -38.94 -12.69 -2.35
C THR A 239 -38.71 -14.06 -1.72
N ARG A 240 -39.43 -14.39 -0.64
CA ARG A 240 -39.42 -15.72 -0.03
C ARG A 240 -39.78 -16.83 -1.03
N SER A 241 -40.86 -16.67 -1.78
CA SER A 241 -41.26 -17.65 -2.80
C SER A 241 -40.21 -17.80 -3.91
N HIS A 242 -39.67 -16.69 -4.41
CA HIS A 242 -38.65 -16.73 -5.46
C HIS A 242 -37.33 -17.37 -4.99
N ALA A 243 -36.90 -17.06 -3.76
CA ALA A 243 -35.72 -17.66 -3.17
C ALA A 243 -35.90 -19.16 -2.96
N ASP A 244 -37.05 -19.62 -2.44
CA ASP A 244 -37.39 -21.04 -2.28
C ASP A 244 -37.34 -21.81 -3.61
N GLU A 245 -37.87 -21.23 -4.69
CA GLU A 245 -37.76 -21.81 -6.04
C GLU A 245 -36.30 -21.90 -6.52
N THR A 246 -35.49 -20.87 -6.26
CA THR A 246 -34.07 -20.81 -6.63
C THR A 246 -33.23 -21.83 -5.85
N TRP A 247 -33.50 -22.00 -4.56
CA TRP A 247 -32.88 -23.03 -3.73
C TRP A 247 -33.22 -24.42 -4.25
N LYS A 248 -34.51 -24.73 -4.47
CA LYS A 248 -34.97 -26.01 -5.02
C LYS A 248 -34.41 -26.28 -6.42
N GLY A 249 -34.27 -25.26 -7.26
CA GLY A 249 -33.61 -25.35 -8.56
C GLY A 249 -32.15 -25.80 -8.40
N SER A 250 -31.40 -25.10 -7.55
CA SER A 250 -30.00 -25.44 -7.25
C SER A 250 -29.84 -26.87 -6.72
N GLN A 251 -30.75 -27.31 -5.84
CA GLN A 251 -30.71 -28.69 -5.33
C GLN A 251 -30.97 -29.73 -6.40
N ARG A 252 -31.91 -29.49 -7.32
CA ARG A 252 -32.19 -30.38 -8.45
C ARG A 252 -30.98 -30.47 -9.38
N ASP A 253 -30.30 -29.36 -9.65
CA ASP A 253 -29.11 -29.33 -10.50
C ASP A 253 -27.94 -30.11 -9.88
N LEU A 254 -27.80 -30.07 -8.55
CA LEU A 254 -26.84 -30.91 -7.84
C LEU A 254 -27.19 -32.40 -7.89
N GLN A 255 -28.49 -32.76 -7.92
CA GLN A 255 -28.95 -34.15 -7.97
C GLN A 255 -28.87 -34.77 -9.37
N ALA A 256 -29.11 -33.97 -10.42
CA ALA A 256 -29.14 -34.45 -11.79
C ALA A 256 -27.75 -34.77 -12.37
N ARG A 257 -26.68 -34.40 -11.66
CA ARG A 257 -25.30 -34.62 -12.13
C ARG A 257 -24.83 -36.05 -11.81
N PRO A 258 -24.35 -36.80 -12.82
CA PRO A 258 -23.72 -38.09 -12.58
C PRO A 258 -22.42 -37.88 -11.79
N ALA A 259 -22.19 -38.75 -10.79
CA ALA A 259 -20.92 -38.86 -10.08
C ALA A 259 -19.76 -38.91 -11.09
N ALA A 260 -18.72 -38.11 -10.87
CA ALA A 260 -17.49 -38.27 -11.63
C ALA A 260 -17.03 -39.73 -11.48
N PRO A 261 -16.66 -40.44 -12.56
CA PRO A 261 -16.13 -41.79 -12.42
C PRO A 261 -14.90 -41.72 -11.50
N PRO A 262 -14.75 -42.64 -10.53
CA PRO A 262 -13.58 -42.65 -9.67
C PRO A 262 -12.34 -42.71 -10.57
N ALA A 263 -11.36 -41.85 -10.30
CA ALA A 263 -10.10 -41.82 -11.02
C ALA A 263 -9.49 -43.22 -10.98
N GLU A 264 -9.60 -43.97 -12.08
CA GLU A 264 -8.94 -45.25 -12.24
C GLU A 264 -7.45 -45.01 -12.00
N HIS A 265 -6.92 -45.67 -10.97
CA HIS A 265 -5.51 -45.79 -10.73
C HIS A 265 -4.85 -46.21 -12.04
N ALA A 266 -4.02 -45.32 -12.60
CA ALA A 266 -3.11 -45.62 -13.68
C ALA A 266 -2.19 -46.76 -13.23
N GLN A 267 -2.63 -48.00 -13.43
CA GLN A 267 -1.79 -49.17 -13.31
C GLN A 267 -0.77 -49.07 -14.43
N SER A 268 0.47 -48.84 -14.01
CA SER A 268 1.68 -48.92 -14.81
C SER A 268 1.70 -50.23 -15.59
N HIS A 269 1.32 -50.19 -16.87
CA HIS A 269 1.67 -51.25 -17.80
C HIS A 269 3.12 -51.05 -18.23
N ALA A 270 4.00 -51.82 -17.60
CA ALA A 270 5.35 -52.07 -18.10
C ALA A 270 5.26 -52.76 -19.49
N PRO A 271 6.05 -52.35 -20.50
CA PRO A 271 5.99 -52.98 -21.81
C PRO A 271 6.70 -54.35 -21.77
N ALA A 272 5.97 -55.39 -22.17
CA ALA A 272 6.50 -56.72 -22.38
C ALA A 272 7.44 -56.74 -23.59
N VAL A 273 8.68 -57.18 -23.35
CA VAL A 273 9.73 -57.42 -24.35
C VAL A 273 9.27 -58.54 -25.30
N GLN A 274 9.12 -58.22 -26.58
CA GLN A 274 8.93 -59.20 -27.66
C GLN A 274 10.27 -59.89 -27.98
N GLN A 275 10.33 -61.21 -27.81
CA GLN A 275 11.38 -62.05 -28.35
C GLN A 275 11.10 -62.36 -29.83
N PRO A 276 12.12 -62.32 -30.72
CA PRO A 276 11.93 -62.68 -32.12
C PRO A 276 11.88 -64.20 -32.33
N LYS A 277 10.85 -64.63 -33.06
CA LYS A 277 10.61 -66.00 -33.50
C LYS A 277 11.57 -66.36 -34.64
N ALA A 278 12.52 -67.24 -34.37
CA ALA A 278 13.33 -67.88 -35.41
C ALA A 278 12.44 -68.81 -36.24
N THR A 279 12.43 -68.63 -37.55
CA THR A 279 11.89 -69.60 -38.52
C THR A 279 12.99 -69.83 -39.54
N GLY A 280 13.43 -71.07 -39.67
CA GLY A 280 14.33 -71.50 -40.74
C GLY A 280 13.58 -71.61 -42.07
N ASP A 281 14.25 -71.22 -43.14
CA ASP A 281 14.70 -72.10 -44.24
C ASP A 281 15.76 -71.33 -45.06
#